data_AF-A0A4Z1T1Q8-F1
#
_entry.id   AF-A0A4Z1T1Q8-F1
#
_cell.length_a   1.000
_cell.length_b   1.000
_cell.length_c   1.000
_cell.angle_alpha   90.00
_cell.angle_beta   90.00
_cell.angle_gamma   90.00
#
_symmetry.space_group_name_H-M   'P 1'
#
loop_
_entity.id
_entity.type
_entity.pdbx_description
1 polymer ?
#
loop_
_entity_poly.entity_id
_entity_poly.type
_entity_poly.pdbx_seq_one_letter_code
_entity_poly.pdbx_strand_id
1 'polypeptide(L)'
;MDQYSAALCLVNELVQDMERGGELSLCQQIIEMRNEINAAMTAQQGLLVDAIHRLNGITQAKRSVPHVRTGALTHLKDEYAALEKQCKEMSGKLAEAQADLDTLLANQVSLRDNVQKGLERKQAELEEGKVLIQLYHTISGVHWDRADLGYVLSEEIAKPIRFDDSVSGTAQLWEMINL
;
A
#
# COMPACT_ATOMS: atom_id res chain seq x y z
N MET A 1 -37.53 -0.93 3.11
CA MET A 1 -36.52 -0.65 4.15
C MET A 1 -35.27 -1.52 4.00
N ASP A 2 -35.25 -2.51 3.10
CA ASP A 2 -34.22 -3.55 3.09
C ASP A 2 -32.89 -3.15 2.43
N GLN A 3 -32.89 -2.21 1.49
CA GLN A 3 -31.65 -1.74 0.83
C GLN A 3 -30.73 -0.94 1.77
N TYR A 4 -31.31 -0.17 2.70
CA TYR A 4 -30.52 0.59 3.68
C TYR A 4 -29.91 -0.30 4.76
N SER A 5 -30.61 -1.38 5.15
CA SER A 5 -30.10 -2.39 6.08
C SER A 5 -28.89 -3.14 5.48
N ALA A 6 -28.97 -3.55 4.22
CA ALA A 6 -27.87 -4.20 3.52
C ALA A 6 -26.65 -3.29 3.36
N ALA A 7 -26.87 -2.02 3.00
CA ALA A 7 -25.79 -1.05 2.88
C ALA A 7 -25.10 -0.76 4.22
N LEU A 8 -25.86 -0.67 5.32
CA LEU A 8 -25.29 -0.48 6.66
C LEU A 8 -24.47 -1.69 7.11
N CYS A 9 -24.92 -2.91 6.79
CA CYS A 9 -24.19 -4.13 7.11
C CYS A 9 -22.85 -4.20 6.35
N LEU A 10 -22.86 -3.85 5.06
CA LEU A 10 -21.66 -3.79 4.22
C LEU A 10 -20.65 -2.76 4.72
N VAL A 11 -21.12 -1.57 5.13
CA VAL A 11 -20.26 -0.52 5.70
C VAL A 11 -19.66 -0.96 7.03
N ASN A 12 -20.42 -1.68 7.87
CA ASN A 12 -19.93 -2.18 9.15
C ASN A 12 -18.86 -3.27 8.97
N GLU A 13 -19.02 -4.15 7.99
CA GLU A 13 -18.02 -5.17 7.61
C GLU A 13 -16.73 -4.54 7.07
N LEU A 14 -16.86 -3.49 6.22
CA LEU A 14 -15.71 -2.72 5.73
C LEU A 14 -14.96 -1.98 6.84
N VAL A 15 -15.68 -1.39 7.80
CA VAL A 15 -15.06 -0.74 8.96
C VAL A 15 -14.32 -1.75 9.84
N GLN A 16 -14.93 -2.91 10.11
CA GLN A 16 -14.27 -3.99 10.87
C GLN A 16 -13.05 -4.57 10.16
N ASP A 17 -13.07 -4.65 8.83
CA ASP A 17 -11.91 -5.07 8.05
C ASP A 17 -10.80 -4.03 8.12
N MET A 18 -11.11 -2.74 7.97
CA MET A 18 -10.13 -1.66 8.16
C MET A 18 -9.53 -1.64 9.58
N GLU A 19 -10.33 -1.88 10.62
CA GLU A 19 -9.87 -2.02 12.01
C GLU A 19 -8.92 -3.22 12.21
N ARG A 20 -9.02 -4.23 11.34
CA ARG A 20 -8.14 -5.42 11.31
C ARG A 20 -7.03 -5.32 10.27
N GLY A 21 -6.85 -4.17 9.62
CA GLY A 21 -5.76 -3.92 8.66
C GLY A 21 -6.11 -4.13 7.18
N GLY A 22 -7.38 -4.40 6.84
CA GLY A 22 -7.89 -4.48 5.46
C GLY A 22 -7.61 -5.81 4.74
N GLU A 23 -7.30 -6.87 5.48
CA GLU A 23 -6.86 -8.16 4.92
C GLU A 23 -7.99 -8.91 4.20
N LEU A 24 -9.25 -8.81 4.66
CA LEU A 24 -10.38 -9.50 4.02
C LEU A 24 -10.71 -8.89 2.66
N SER A 25 -10.77 -7.56 2.55
CA SER A 25 -10.98 -6.84 1.29
C SER A 25 -9.91 -7.20 0.27
N LEU A 26 -8.65 -7.28 0.70
CA LEU A 26 -7.54 -7.65 -0.16
C LEU A 26 -7.64 -9.11 -0.62
N CYS A 27 -8.02 -10.03 0.28
CA CYS A 27 -8.27 -11.44 -0.08
C CYS A 27 -9.43 -11.59 -1.06
N GLN A 28 -10.50 -10.81 -0.88
CA GLN A 28 -11.66 -10.80 -1.77
C GLN A 28 -11.27 -10.35 -3.18
N GLN A 29 -10.53 -9.24 -3.30
CA GLN A 29 -10.03 -8.74 -4.59
C GLN A 29 -9.09 -9.74 -5.27
N ILE A 30 -8.22 -10.41 -4.52
CA ILE A 30 -7.34 -11.46 -5.06
C ILE A 30 -8.17 -12.64 -5.61
N ILE A 31 -9.23 -13.04 -4.92
CA ILE A 31 -10.12 -14.12 -5.37
C ILE A 31 -10.86 -13.72 -6.65
N GLU A 32 -11.36 -12.48 -6.72
CA GLU A 32 -12.04 -11.96 -7.91
C GLU A 32 -11.10 -11.91 -9.12
N MET A 33 -9.91 -11.33 -8.96
CA MET A 33 -8.88 -11.32 -10.00
C MET A 33 -8.50 -12.74 -10.46
N ARG A 34 -8.38 -13.69 -9.51
CA ARG A 34 -8.09 -15.09 -9.84
C ARG A 34 -9.18 -15.72 -10.70
N ASN A 35 -10.43 -15.43 -10.41
CA ASN A 35 -11.56 -15.94 -11.17
C ASN A 35 -11.60 -15.37 -12.60
N GLU A 36 -11.29 -14.07 -12.75
CA GLU A 36 -11.17 -13.43 -14.07
C GLU A 36 -10.05 -14.04 -14.91
N ILE A 37 -8.88 -14.27 -14.31
CA ILE A 37 -7.74 -14.94 -14.98
C ILE A 37 -8.11 -16.35 -15.41
N ASN A 38 -8.78 -17.13 -14.54
CA ASN A 38 -9.22 -18.48 -14.86
C ASN A 38 -10.24 -18.50 -16.01
N ALA A 39 -11.16 -17.54 -16.05
CA ALA A 39 -12.12 -17.42 -17.14
C ALA A 39 -11.42 -17.09 -18.47
N ALA A 40 -10.47 -16.15 -18.46
CA ALA A 40 -9.67 -15.80 -19.64
C ALA A 40 -8.83 -16.98 -20.14
N MET A 41 -8.20 -17.74 -19.23
CA MET A 41 -7.43 -18.93 -19.56
C MET A 41 -8.30 -20.02 -20.18
N THR A 42 -9.50 -20.24 -19.64
CA THR A 42 -10.47 -21.20 -20.18
C THR A 42 -10.90 -20.81 -21.60
N ALA A 43 -11.16 -19.52 -21.84
CA ALA A 43 -11.49 -19.02 -23.17
C ALA A 43 -10.34 -19.24 -24.18
N GLN A 44 -9.10 -18.95 -23.78
CA GLN A 44 -7.92 -19.22 -24.61
C GLN A 44 -7.72 -20.71 -24.89
N GLN A 45 -7.95 -21.58 -23.92
CA GLN A 45 -7.90 -23.04 -24.12
C GLN A 45 -8.94 -23.50 -25.14
N GLY A 46 -10.18 -22.96 -25.09
CA GLY A 46 -11.21 -23.23 -26.09
C GLY A 46 -10.76 -22.85 -27.51
N LEU A 47 -10.19 -21.65 -27.67
CA LEU A 47 -9.67 -21.19 -28.96
C LEU A 47 -8.52 -22.07 -29.49
N LEU A 48 -7.64 -22.55 -28.60
CA LEU A 48 -6.56 -23.48 -28.97
C LEU A 48 -7.09 -24.83 -29.42
N VAL A 49 -8.09 -25.38 -28.73
CA VAL A 49 -8.75 -26.64 -29.12
C VAL A 49 -9.40 -26.51 -30.49
N ASP A 50 -10.10 -25.40 -30.74
CA ASP A 50 -10.71 -25.12 -32.05
C ASP A 50 -9.65 -25.00 -33.15
N ALA A 51 -8.53 -24.32 -32.88
CA ALA A 51 -7.42 -24.20 -33.82
C ALA A 51 -6.79 -25.57 -34.15
N ILE A 52 -6.60 -26.43 -33.14
CA ILE A 52 -6.12 -27.81 -33.32
C ILE A 52 -7.11 -28.63 -34.16
N HIS A 53 -8.41 -28.50 -33.90
CA HIS A 53 -9.42 -29.20 -34.67
C HIS A 53 -9.42 -28.77 -36.15
N ARG A 54 -9.30 -27.47 -36.41
CA ARG A 54 -9.15 -26.91 -37.77
C ARG A 54 -7.88 -27.42 -38.46
N LEU A 55 -6.74 -27.45 -37.76
CA LEU A 55 -5.48 -27.98 -38.28
C LEU A 55 -5.59 -29.47 -38.65
N ASN A 56 -6.24 -30.27 -37.80
CA ASN A 56 -6.48 -31.68 -38.08
C ASN A 56 -7.39 -31.87 -39.30
N GLY A 57 -8.44 -31.05 -39.43
CA GLY A 57 -9.29 -31.03 -40.63
C GLY A 57 -8.53 -30.71 -41.91
N ILE A 58 -7.66 -29.69 -41.88
CA ILE A 58 -6.80 -29.32 -43.02
C ILE A 58 -5.81 -30.44 -43.36
N THR A 59 -5.24 -31.10 -42.35
CA THR A 59 -4.28 -32.20 -42.51
C THR A 59 -4.94 -33.43 -43.15
N GLN A 60 -6.16 -33.76 -42.73
CA GLN A 60 -6.97 -34.82 -43.36
C GLN A 60 -7.37 -34.44 -44.79
N ALA A 61 -7.77 -33.19 -45.00
CA ALA A 61 -8.11 -32.69 -46.33
C ALA A 61 -6.91 -32.82 -47.28
N LYS A 62 -5.69 -32.48 -46.84
CA LYS A 62 -4.43 -32.54 -47.62
C LYS A 62 -4.08 -33.91 -48.21
N ARG A 63 -4.67 -35.01 -47.73
CA ARG A 63 -4.46 -36.38 -48.25
C ARG A 63 -5.26 -36.70 -49.53
N SER A 64 -6.19 -35.84 -49.96
CA SER A 64 -6.81 -35.89 -51.30
C SER A 64 -6.25 -34.75 -52.18
N VAL A 65 -5.70 -35.05 -53.36
CA VAL A 65 -4.85 -34.18 -54.23
C VAL A 65 -5.66 -33.72 -55.49
N PRO A 66 -5.34 -32.68 -56.32
CA PRO A 66 -4.34 -31.58 -56.33
C PRO A 66 -4.86 -30.12 -56.60
N HIS A 67 -3.95 -29.13 -56.50
CA HIS A 67 -3.84 -27.86 -57.26
C HIS A 67 -4.59 -26.55 -56.90
N VAL A 68 -5.48 -26.50 -55.91
CA VAL A 68 -6.04 -25.19 -55.42
C VAL A 68 -5.51 -24.80 -54.02
N ARG A 69 -4.77 -25.71 -53.36
CA ARG A 69 -4.42 -25.59 -51.93
C ARG A 69 -3.12 -24.86 -51.61
N THR A 70 -2.29 -24.47 -52.57
CA THR A 70 -1.01 -23.80 -52.28
C THR A 70 -1.21 -22.41 -51.69
N GLY A 71 -2.13 -21.60 -52.22
CA GLY A 71 -2.38 -20.24 -51.75
C GLY A 71 -2.99 -20.15 -50.34
N ALA A 72 -3.98 -21.00 -50.03
CA ALA A 72 -4.56 -21.07 -48.69
C ALA A 72 -3.56 -21.59 -47.65
N LEU A 73 -2.66 -22.48 -48.05
CA LEU A 73 -1.63 -23.02 -47.16
C LEU A 73 -0.47 -22.02 -46.93
N THR A 74 -0.13 -21.18 -47.91
CA THR A 74 0.82 -20.08 -47.73
C THR A 74 0.22 -18.99 -46.85
N HIS A 75 -1.04 -18.60 -47.06
CA HIS A 75 -1.73 -17.64 -46.20
C HIS A 75 -1.79 -18.11 -44.74
N LEU A 76 -2.13 -19.37 -44.49
CA LEU A 76 -2.15 -19.91 -43.14
C LEU A 76 -0.75 -19.97 -42.50
N LYS A 77 0.29 -20.20 -43.30
CA LYS A 77 1.68 -20.17 -42.84
C LYS A 77 2.10 -18.75 -42.45
N ASP A 78 1.69 -17.75 -43.21
CA ASP A 78 2.00 -16.35 -42.95
C ASP A 78 1.23 -15.84 -41.72
N GLU A 79 -0.04 -16.23 -41.55
CA GLU A 79 -0.83 -15.98 -40.34
C GLU A 79 -0.21 -16.62 -39.10
N TYR A 80 0.26 -17.86 -39.21
CA TYR A 80 0.95 -18.54 -38.10
C TYR A 80 2.26 -17.84 -37.73
N ALA A 81 3.05 -17.42 -38.71
CA ALA A 81 4.29 -16.67 -38.47
C ALA A 81 4.02 -15.29 -37.83
N ALA A 82 2.94 -14.61 -38.25
CA ALA A 82 2.51 -13.37 -37.64
C ALA A 82 2.06 -13.57 -36.19
N LEU A 83 1.31 -14.63 -35.91
CA LEU A 83 0.86 -14.98 -34.56
C LEU A 83 2.04 -15.38 -33.66
N GLU A 84 2.99 -16.16 -34.17
CA GLU A 84 4.21 -16.52 -33.44
C GLU A 84 5.02 -15.28 -33.06
N LYS A 85 5.13 -14.31 -33.98
CA LYS A 85 5.78 -13.03 -33.70
C LYS A 85 5.05 -12.24 -32.61
N GLN A 86 3.72 -12.15 -32.68
CA GLN A 86 2.91 -11.49 -31.65
C GLN A 86 3.05 -12.17 -30.28
N CYS A 87 3.06 -13.51 -30.23
CA CYS A 87 3.28 -14.25 -29.00
C CYS A 87 4.66 -13.97 -28.38
N LYS A 88 5.71 -13.90 -29.20
CA LYS A 88 7.06 -13.53 -28.72
C LYS A 88 7.09 -12.10 -28.19
N GLU A 89 6.44 -11.18 -28.87
CA GLU A 89 6.38 -9.77 -28.48
C GLU A 89 5.59 -9.57 -27.18
N MET A 90 4.46 -10.26 -27.03
CA MET A 90 3.68 -10.28 -25.79
C MET A 90 4.44 -10.93 -24.62
N SER A 91 5.17 -12.01 -24.88
CA SER A 91 6.03 -12.64 -23.87
C SER A 91 7.15 -11.70 -23.40
N GLY A 92 7.74 -10.93 -24.32
CA GLY A 92 8.73 -9.89 -23.99
C GLY A 92 8.14 -8.80 -23.10
N LYS A 93 6.97 -8.26 -23.46
CA LYS A 93 6.27 -7.26 -22.64
C LYS A 93 5.87 -7.78 -21.27
N LEU A 94 5.49 -9.05 -21.18
CA LEU A 94 5.17 -9.68 -19.90
C LEU A 94 6.42 -9.78 -19.01
N ALA A 95 7.58 -10.14 -19.58
CA ALA A 95 8.84 -10.19 -18.85
C ALA A 95 9.28 -8.80 -18.36
N GLU A 96 9.11 -7.75 -19.17
CA GLU A 96 9.36 -6.36 -18.79
C GLU A 96 8.45 -5.91 -17.64
N ALA A 97 7.13 -6.16 -17.76
CA ALA A 97 6.18 -5.82 -16.70
C ALA A 97 6.46 -6.58 -15.39
N GLN A 98 6.94 -7.82 -15.48
CA GLN A 98 7.36 -8.60 -14.31
C GLN A 98 8.56 -7.96 -13.60
N ALA A 99 9.56 -7.50 -14.38
CA ALA A 99 10.72 -6.81 -13.83
C ALA A 99 10.37 -5.46 -13.19
N ASP A 100 9.43 -4.72 -13.79
CA ASP A 100 8.90 -3.48 -13.22
C ASP A 100 8.15 -3.74 -11.89
N LEU A 101 7.35 -4.81 -11.83
CA LEU A 101 6.66 -5.23 -10.61
C LEU A 101 7.66 -5.56 -9.48
N ASP A 102 8.69 -6.34 -9.78
CA ASP A 102 9.73 -6.70 -8.81
C ASP A 102 10.47 -5.46 -8.29
N THR A 103 10.75 -4.50 -9.18
CA THR A 103 11.37 -3.22 -8.82
C THR A 103 10.46 -2.38 -7.91
N LEU A 104 9.16 -2.29 -8.23
CA LEU A 104 8.19 -1.57 -7.42
C LEU A 104 8.02 -2.20 -6.03
N LEU A 105 7.99 -3.53 -5.96
CA LEU A 105 7.92 -4.26 -4.68
C LEU A 105 9.15 -3.98 -3.81
N ALA A 106 10.34 -4.01 -4.40
CA ALA A 106 11.58 -3.68 -3.69
C ALA A 106 11.57 -2.23 -3.16
N ASN A 107 11.11 -1.28 -3.98
CA ASN A 107 10.98 0.12 -3.58
C ASN A 107 9.96 0.30 -2.44
N GLN A 108 8.82 -0.40 -2.50
CA GLN A 108 7.79 -0.34 -1.46
C GLN A 108 8.30 -0.88 -0.11
N VAL A 109 9.09 -1.96 -0.13
CA VAL A 109 9.74 -2.48 1.08
C VAL A 109 10.71 -1.44 1.66
N SER A 110 11.57 -0.86 0.82
CA SER A 110 12.53 0.16 1.27
C SER A 110 11.86 1.40 1.85
N LEU A 111 10.78 1.89 1.22
CA LEU A 111 9.98 3.01 1.71
C LEU A 111 9.36 2.71 3.08
N ARG A 112 8.77 1.52 3.24
CA ARG A 112 8.18 1.08 4.51
C ARG A 112 9.22 1.07 5.64
N ASP A 113 10.39 0.51 5.38
CA ASP A 113 11.48 0.44 6.37
C ASP A 113 11.98 1.83 6.75
N ASN A 114 12.08 2.75 5.80
CA ASN A 114 12.51 4.12 6.06
C ASN A 114 11.48 4.90 6.89
N VAL A 115 10.18 4.72 6.59
CA VAL A 115 9.09 5.33 7.38
C VAL A 115 9.08 4.78 8.81
N GLN A 116 9.23 3.46 8.97
CA GLN A 116 9.29 2.82 10.28
C GLN A 116 10.45 3.33 11.12
N LYS A 117 11.66 3.38 10.55
CA LYS A 117 12.85 3.96 11.23
C LYS A 117 12.65 5.44 11.57
N GLY A 118 11.98 6.20 10.72
CA GLY A 118 11.64 7.59 10.98
C GLY A 118 10.69 7.74 12.17
N LEU A 119 9.67 6.88 12.25
CA LEU A 119 8.72 6.85 13.35
C LEU A 119 9.39 6.49 14.67
N GLU A 120 10.23 5.45 14.68
CA GLU A 120 10.99 5.02 15.86
C GLU A 120 11.89 6.14 16.39
N ARG A 121 12.58 6.88 15.52
CA ARG A 121 13.37 8.06 15.92
C ARG A 121 12.51 9.15 16.54
N LYS A 122 11.36 9.46 15.95
CA LYS A 122 10.46 10.49 16.48
C LYS A 122 9.86 10.10 17.83
N GLN A 123 9.57 8.82 18.03
CA GLN A 123 9.15 8.29 19.33
C GLN A 123 10.27 8.40 20.36
N ALA A 124 11.51 8.05 20.00
CA ALA A 124 12.65 8.22 20.90
C ALA A 124 12.87 9.70 21.30
N GLU A 125 12.82 10.62 20.33
CA GLU A 125 12.92 12.06 20.59
C GLU A 125 11.78 12.57 21.51
N LEU A 126 10.56 12.05 21.33
CA LEU A 126 9.43 12.40 22.18
C LEU A 126 9.61 11.91 23.63
N GLU A 127 10.08 10.67 23.81
CA GLU A 127 10.34 10.12 25.15
C GLU A 127 11.50 10.85 25.83
N GLU A 128 12.59 11.18 25.11
CA GLU A 128 13.65 12.05 25.65
C GLU A 128 13.10 13.42 26.06
N GLY A 129 12.25 14.02 25.24
CA GLY A 129 11.59 15.30 25.56
C GLY A 129 10.73 15.22 26.82
N LYS A 130 9.96 14.13 27.00
CA LYS A 130 9.16 13.90 28.22
C LYS A 130 10.04 13.77 29.45
N VAL A 131 11.14 13.00 29.36
CA VAL A 131 12.09 12.85 30.47
C VAL A 131 12.70 14.20 30.84
N LEU A 132 13.07 15.02 29.84
CA LEU A 132 13.63 16.36 30.08
C LEU A 132 12.61 17.29 30.76
N ILE A 133 11.35 17.26 30.31
CA ILE A 133 10.25 18.03 30.93
C ILE A 133 10.03 17.56 32.38
N GLN A 134 10.02 16.25 32.63
CA GLN A 134 9.89 15.70 33.98
C GLN A 134 11.05 16.12 34.89
N LEU A 135 12.28 16.09 34.37
CA LEU A 135 13.46 16.56 35.10
C LEU A 135 13.35 18.05 35.42
N TYR A 136 12.91 18.86 34.46
CA TYR A 136 12.67 20.29 34.65
C TYR A 136 11.62 20.54 35.73
N HIS A 137 10.47 19.87 35.69
CA HIS A 137 9.45 19.95 36.73
C HIS A 137 9.99 19.52 38.11
N THR A 138 10.81 18.47 38.16
CA THR A 138 11.37 17.98 39.43
C THR A 138 12.37 18.96 40.04
N ILE A 139 13.20 19.61 39.22
CA ILE A 139 14.21 20.57 39.69
C ILE A 139 13.58 21.91 40.06
N SER A 140 12.62 22.38 39.25
CA SER A 140 12.09 23.74 39.36
C SER A 140 10.74 23.84 40.06
N GLY A 141 9.96 22.75 40.15
CA GLY A 141 8.58 22.81 40.61
C GLY A 141 7.67 23.70 39.75
N VAL A 142 8.15 24.16 38.58
CA VAL A 142 7.44 25.06 37.67
C VAL A 142 6.53 24.24 36.77
N HIS A 143 5.28 24.68 36.64
CA HIS A 143 4.30 24.14 35.72
C HIS A 143 3.76 25.24 34.82
N TRP A 144 3.67 24.97 33.53
CA TRP A 144 3.13 25.90 32.54
C TRP A 144 1.78 25.40 32.05
N ASP A 145 0.71 26.14 32.34
CA ASP A 145 -0.63 25.85 31.81
C ASP A 145 -0.82 26.44 30.41
N ARG A 146 -0.17 27.58 30.15
CA ARG A 146 -0.19 28.30 28.87
C ARG A 146 1.17 28.93 28.60
N ALA A 147 1.37 29.39 27.37
CA ALA A 147 2.60 30.08 26.96
C ALA A 147 2.91 31.33 27.80
N ASP A 148 1.89 31.94 28.41
CA ASP A 148 1.95 33.18 29.20
C ASP A 148 1.56 32.99 30.67
N LEU A 149 1.26 31.77 31.11
CA LEU A 149 0.77 31.49 32.46
C LEU A 149 1.36 30.19 33.01
N GLY A 150 2.12 30.31 34.10
CA GLY A 150 2.65 29.18 34.86
C GLY A 150 2.58 29.40 36.36
N TYR A 151 2.90 28.36 37.12
CA TYR A 151 2.93 28.38 38.58
C TYR A 151 4.10 27.55 39.13
N VAL A 152 4.66 27.96 40.26
CA VAL A 152 5.62 27.16 41.03
C VAL A 152 4.89 26.50 42.20
N LEU A 153 5.02 25.18 42.34
CA LEU A 153 4.52 24.45 43.50
C LEU A 153 5.52 24.60 44.66
N SER A 154 5.13 25.27 45.75
CA SER A 154 5.86 25.28 47.02
C SER A 154 5.09 24.50 48.11
N GLU A 155 5.72 24.22 49.25
CA GLU A 155 5.15 23.35 50.31
C GLU A 155 3.76 23.79 50.83
N GLU A 156 3.41 25.08 50.76
CA GLU A 156 2.15 25.61 51.30
C GLU A 156 1.14 26.09 50.24
N ILE A 157 1.56 26.75 49.15
CA ILE A 157 0.64 27.38 48.16
C ILE A 157 1.32 27.47 46.78
N ALA A 158 0.59 27.21 45.69
CA ALA A 158 1.07 27.46 44.33
C ALA A 158 1.19 28.97 44.03
N LYS A 159 2.36 29.43 43.60
CA LYS A 159 2.62 30.85 43.28
C LYS A 159 2.62 31.09 41.76
N PRO A 160 1.82 32.04 41.23
CA PRO A 160 1.77 32.30 39.80
C PRO A 160 3.02 33.01 39.30
N ILE A 161 3.44 32.69 38.08
CA ILE A 161 4.56 33.31 37.38
C ILE A 161 4.01 34.23 36.30
N ARG A 162 4.44 35.50 36.30
CA ARG A 162 4.16 36.48 35.24
C ARG A 162 5.38 37.36 35.05
N PHE A 163 5.86 37.46 33.82
CA PHE A 163 6.98 38.31 33.44
C PHE A 163 6.75 38.94 32.07
N ASP A 164 7.21 40.18 31.93
CA ASP A 164 7.08 40.95 30.68
C ASP A 164 8.29 40.72 29.74
N ASP A 165 9.41 40.21 30.26
CA ASP A 165 10.59 39.82 29.47
C ASP A 165 11.24 38.52 30.00
N SER A 166 12.05 37.87 29.17
CA SER A 166 12.65 36.56 29.49
C SER A 166 13.77 36.64 30.52
N VAL A 167 14.45 37.79 30.64
CA VAL A 167 15.60 37.97 31.54
C VAL A 167 15.14 38.19 32.98
N SER A 168 14.16 39.08 33.19
CA SER A 168 13.53 39.30 34.48
C SER A 168 12.74 38.07 34.93
N GLY A 169 12.08 37.37 34.00
CA GLY A 169 11.37 36.13 34.29
C GLY A 169 12.28 35.00 34.78
N THR A 170 13.47 34.85 34.18
CA THR A 170 14.45 33.83 34.60
C THR A 170 14.98 34.09 36.00
N ALA A 171 15.30 35.35 36.34
CA ALA A 171 15.77 35.70 37.69
C ALA A 171 14.69 35.46 38.75
N GLN A 172 13.45 35.87 38.47
CA GLN A 172 12.30 35.65 39.36
C GLN A 172 12.04 34.17 39.63
N LEU A 173 12.12 33.32 38.59
CA LEU A 173 11.96 31.87 38.72
C LEU A 173 13.01 31.26 39.66
N TRP A 174 14.28 31.63 39.50
CA TRP A 174 15.35 31.11 40.35
C TRP A 174 15.26 31.58 41.81
N GLU A 175 14.74 32.77 42.07
CA GLU A 175 14.44 33.22 43.44
C GLU A 175 13.30 32.41 44.07
N MET A 176 12.27 32.05 43.30
CA MET A 176 11.13 31.28 43.78
C MET A 176 11.47 29.80 44.07
N ILE A 177 12.48 29.25 43.39
CA ILE A 177 12.93 27.85 43.55
C ILE A 177 13.87 27.67 44.76
N ASN A 178 14.61 28.72 45.15
CA ASN A 178 15.62 28.67 46.23
C ASN A 178 15.12 29.15 47.61
N LEU A 179 13.81 29.34 47.77
CA LEU A 179 13.14 29.70 49.03
C LEU A 179 12.46 28.47 49.65
#